data_AF-A0A1I7IHA5-F1
#
_entry.id   AF-A0A1I7IHA5-F1
#
_cell.length_a   1.000
_cell.length_b   1.000
_cell.length_c   1.000
_cell.angle_alpha   90.00
_cell.angle_beta   90.00
_cell.angle_gamma   90.00
#
_symmetry.space_group_name_H-M   'P 1'
#
loop_
_entity.id
_entity.type
_entity.pdbx_description
1 polymer ?
#
loop_
_entity_poly.entity_id
_entity_poly.type
_entity_poly.pdbx_seq_one_letter_code
_entity_poly.pdbx_strand_id
1 'polypeptide(L)'
;MREYEIKLANVKKSCNTVRKVAKVLSIFFAVISVVMLVGGIFMFAFRSDINKYASIEEVDGKMVAHICDKDGTEYTTLYNLFIKSSLGAIDFTGAFVNKGMAAEGMGVGFFILAAFTGILFGIFVIIMNVFKVIGNSDSPFNETVMKKLKTAFIVIIVYTFFSVGLSASVIAGVMFWSIYCILDYGYVLQKEADETL
;
A
#
# COMPACT_ATOMS: atom_id res chain seq x y z
N MET A 1 -21.93 36.52 -6.60
CA MET A 1 -22.32 35.60 -5.52
C MET A 1 -22.57 34.18 -6.01
N ARG A 2 -23.52 33.92 -6.93
CA ARG A 2 -23.82 32.54 -7.43
C ARG A 2 -22.62 31.71 -7.93
N GLU A 3 -21.68 32.29 -8.67
CA GLU A 3 -20.58 31.51 -9.25
C GLU A 3 -19.59 30.97 -8.20
N TYR A 4 -19.29 31.77 -7.18
CA TYR A 4 -18.42 31.37 -6.07
C TYR A 4 -19.06 30.24 -5.25
N GLU A 5 -20.35 30.38 -4.93
CA GLU A 5 -21.12 29.35 -4.20
C GLU A 5 -21.17 28.02 -4.98
N ILE A 6 -21.35 28.08 -6.30
CA ILE A 6 -21.33 26.90 -7.18
C ILE A 6 -19.93 26.24 -7.17
N LYS A 7 -18.86 27.02 -7.30
CA LYS A 7 -17.48 26.50 -7.27
C LYS A 7 -17.16 25.85 -5.93
N LEU A 8 -17.53 26.48 -4.82
CA LEU A 8 -17.33 25.94 -3.47
C LEU A 8 -18.12 24.65 -3.25
N ALA A 9 -19.38 24.60 -3.69
CA ALA A 9 -20.22 23.40 -3.61
C ALA A 9 -19.62 22.24 -4.43
N ASN A 10 -19.06 22.53 -5.61
CA ASN A 10 -18.38 21.53 -6.44
C ASN A 10 -17.13 20.98 -5.75
N VAL A 11 -16.32 21.83 -5.10
CA VAL A 11 -15.15 21.38 -4.32
C VAL A 11 -15.60 20.48 -3.16
N LYS A 12 -16.61 20.88 -2.38
CA LYS A 12 -17.15 20.05 -1.29
C LYS A 12 -17.69 18.71 -1.79
N LYS A 13 -18.36 18.69 -2.95
CA LYS A 13 -18.85 17.45 -3.60
C LYS A 13 -17.69 16.55 -4.01
N SER A 14 -16.62 17.11 -4.59
CA SER A 14 -15.40 16.37 -4.94
C SER A 14 -14.73 15.78 -3.70
N CYS A 15 -14.56 16.56 -2.63
CA CYS A 15 -14.01 16.07 -1.36
C CYS A 15 -14.82 14.90 -0.79
N ASN A 16 -16.16 15.00 -0.82
CA ASN A 16 -17.03 13.91 -0.36
C ASN A 16 -16.92 12.66 -1.26
N THR A 17 -16.78 12.85 -2.57
CA THR A 17 -16.59 11.75 -3.52
C THR A 17 -15.27 11.04 -3.27
N VAL A 18 -14.17 11.78 -3.17
CA VAL A 18 -12.85 11.22 -2.85
C VAL A 18 -12.87 10.50 -1.50
N ARG A 19 -13.55 11.05 -0.49
CA ARG A 19 -13.72 10.40 0.81
C ARG A 19 -14.45 9.06 0.71
N LYS A 20 -15.52 8.97 -0.09
CA LYS A 20 -16.25 7.70 -0.32
C LYS A 20 -15.36 6.68 -1.03
N VAL A 21 -14.66 7.09 -2.09
CA VAL A 21 -13.74 6.23 -2.83
C VAL A 21 -12.62 5.72 -1.91
N ALA A 22 -11.98 6.60 -1.15
CA ALA A 22 -10.94 6.23 -0.19
C ALA A 22 -11.45 5.25 0.87
N LYS A 23 -12.68 5.43 1.36
CA LYS A 23 -13.29 4.48 2.30
C LYS A 23 -13.49 3.10 1.67
N VAL A 24 -14.03 3.02 0.45
CA VAL A 24 -14.22 1.74 -0.25
C VAL A 24 -12.87 1.04 -0.46
N LEU A 25 -11.86 1.77 -0.94
CA LEU A 25 -10.51 1.23 -1.14
C LEU A 25 -9.88 0.78 0.19
N SER A 26 -10.04 1.54 1.27
CA SER A 26 -9.53 1.14 2.59
C SER A 26 -10.14 -0.20 3.05
N ILE A 27 -11.45 -0.38 2.91
CA ILE A 27 -12.11 -1.64 3.31
C ILE A 27 -11.60 -2.78 2.45
N PHE A 28 -11.48 -2.58 1.14
CA PHE A 28 -10.94 -3.57 0.22
C PHE A 28 -9.52 -4.02 0.62
N PHE A 29 -8.60 -3.09 0.88
CA PHE A 29 -7.24 -3.42 1.32
C PHE A 29 -7.20 -4.08 2.71
N ALA A 30 -8.09 -3.69 3.63
CA ALA A 30 -8.21 -4.34 4.93
C ALA A 30 -8.63 -5.82 4.78
N VAL A 31 -9.62 -6.10 3.92
CA VAL A 31 -10.07 -7.48 3.65
C VAL A 31 -8.95 -8.31 3.03
N ILE A 32 -8.23 -7.77 2.04
CA ILE A 32 -7.08 -8.47 1.44
C ILE A 32 -6.02 -8.76 2.50
N SER A 33 -5.66 -7.78 3.33
CA SER A 33 -4.66 -7.95 4.38
C SER A 33 -5.05 -9.09 5.33
N VAL A 34 -6.32 -9.17 5.75
CA VAL A 34 -6.82 -10.27 6.60
C VAL A 34 -6.74 -11.62 5.89
N VAL A 35 -7.16 -11.70 4.62
CA VAL A 35 -7.08 -12.95 3.83
C VAL A 35 -5.62 -13.41 3.72
N MET A 36 -4.69 -12.48 3.50
CA MET A 36 -3.26 -12.79 3.43
C MET A 36 -2.71 -13.26 4.78
N LEU A 37 -3.08 -12.63 5.90
CA LEU A 37 -2.70 -13.11 7.24
C LEU A 37 -3.18 -14.53 7.50
N VAL A 38 -4.45 -14.81 7.21
CA VAL A 38 -5.05 -16.14 7.38
C VAL A 38 -4.37 -17.16 6.47
N GLY A 39 -4.10 -16.80 5.21
CA GLY A 39 -3.33 -17.63 4.28
C GLY A 39 -1.94 -17.96 4.81
N GLY A 40 -1.21 -16.97 5.36
CA GLY A 40 0.08 -17.19 5.99
C GLY A 40 0.01 -18.18 7.16
N ILE A 41 -0.98 -18.02 8.05
CA ILE A 41 -1.21 -18.95 9.17
C ILE A 41 -1.46 -20.38 8.66
N PHE A 42 -2.27 -20.54 7.61
CA PHE A 42 -2.55 -21.85 7.02
C PHE A 42 -1.29 -22.51 6.44
N MET A 43 -0.42 -21.74 5.78
CA MET A 43 0.85 -22.27 5.26
C MET A 43 1.74 -22.83 6.38
N PHE A 44 1.80 -22.16 7.53
CA PHE A 44 2.52 -22.68 8.69
C PHE A 44 1.82 -23.86 9.37
N ALA A 45 0.49 -23.85 9.45
CA ALA A 45 -0.29 -24.93 10.05
C ALA A 45 -0.14 -26.26 9.28
N PHE A 46 -0.12 -26.19 7.95
CA PHE A 46 0.01 -27.35 7.05
C PHE A 46 1.42 -27.57 6.51
N ARG A 47 2.44 -26.99 7.16
CA ARG A 47 3.83 -27.02 6.68
C ARG A 47 4.36 -28.43 6.37
N SER A 48 3.99 -29.42 7.19
CA SER A 48 4.49 -30.79 7.05
C SER A 48 3.93 -31.47 5.80
N ASP A 49 2.66 -31.24 5.49
CA ASP A 49 2.04 -31.79 4.28
C ASP A 49 2.55 -31.04 3.05
N ILE A 50 2.57 -29.71 3.10
CA ILE A 50 3.03 -28.88 1.98
C ILE A 50 4.49 -29.18 1.62
N ASN A 51 5.39 -29.24 2.60
CA ASN A 51 6.81 -29.53 2.34
C ASN A 51 7.05 -30.97 1.88
N LYS A 52 6.18 -31.92 2.23
CA LYS A 52 6.26 -33.32 1.77
C LYS A 52 5.94 -33.45 0.28
N TYR A 53 5.02 -32.62 -0.22
CA TYR A 53 4.56 -32.65 -1.60
C TYR A 53 5.23 -31.58 -2.48
N ALA A 54 6.13 -30.78 -1.91
CA ALA A 54 6.91 -29.81 -2.64
C ALA A 54 8.17 -30.47 -3.22
N SER A 55 8.27 -30.59 -4.54
CA SER A 55 9.53 -30.89 -5.23
C SER A 55 10.17 -29.59 -5.68
N ILE A 56 11.45 -29.41 -5.35
CA ILE A 56 12.19 -28.19 -5.66
C ILE A 56 13.18 -28.51 -6.76
N GLU A 57 13.11 -27.78 -7.86
CA GLU A 57 13.97 -27.93 -9.02
C GLU A 57 14.59 -26.58 -9.40
N GLU A 58 15.82 -26.61 -9.91
CA GLU A 58 16.47 -25.43 -10.48
C GLU A 58 16.19 -25.39 -11.98
N VAL A 59 15.33 -24.45 -12.41
CA VAL A 59 14.99 -24.22 -13.81
C VAL A 59 15.56 -22.86 -14.23
N ASP A 60 16.46 -22.84 -15.21
CA ASP A 60 17.13 -21.63 -15.72
C ASP A 60 17.82 -20.78 -14.63
N GLY A 61 18.51 -21.43 -13.68
CA GLY A 61 19.18 -20.73 -12.58
C GLY A 61 18.24 -20.15 -11.52
N LYS A 62 16.98 -20.59 -11.51
CA LYS A 62 15.96 -20.19 -10.54
C LYS A 62 15.40 -21.41 -9.84
N MET A 63 15.28 -21.31 -8.53
CA MET A 63 14.68 -22.35 -7.72
C MET A 63 13.16 -22.26 -7.82
N VAL A 64 12.54 -23.32 -8.29
CA VAL A 64 11.11 -23.47 -8.51
C VAL A 64 10.59 -24.55 -7.59
N ALA A 65 9.53 -24.23 -6.84
CA ALA A 65 8.83 -25.21 -6.03
C ALA A 65 7.58 -25.68 -6.81
N HIS A 66 7.55 -26.97 -7.15
CA HIS A 66 6.41 -27.64 -7.74
C HIS A 66 5.63 -28.30 -6.61
N ILE A 67 4.35 -27.99 -6.49
CA ILE A 67 3.46 -28.67 -5.55
C ILE A 67 2.80 -29.81 -6.32
N CYS A 68 3.15 -31.04 -5.99
CA CYS A 68 2.71 -32.25 -6.70
C CYS A 68 1.72 -33.05 -5.87
N ASP A 69 0.79 -33.76 -6.51
CA ASP A 69 -0.02 -34.77 -5.85
C ASP A 69 0.82 -36.00 -5.48
N LYS A 70 0.24 -36.90 -4.69
CA LYS A 70 0.75 -38.25 -4.41
C LYS A 70 1.10 -39.03 -5.67
N ASP A 71 0.37 -38.78 -6.76
CA ASP A 71 0.57 -39.43 -8.05
C ASP A 71 1.63 -38.71 -8.93
N GLY A 72 2.28 -37.68 -8.40
CA GLY A 72 3.27 -36.87 -9.12
C GLY A 72 2.67 -35.86 -10.09
N THR A 73 1.35 -35.69 -10.11
CA THR A 73 0.67 -34.69 -10.94
C THR A 73 0.90 -33.30 -10.35
N GLU A 74 1.45 -32.40 -11.14
CA GLU A 74 1.71 -31.03 -10.69
C GLU A 74 0.42 -30.23 -10.58
N TYR A 75 0.10 -29.74 -9.37
CA TYR A 75 -1.05 -28.87 -9.14
C TYR A 75 -0.74 -27.41 -9.41
N THR A 76 0.46 -26.98 -9.02
CA THR A 76 0.90 -25.60 -9.22
C THR A 76 2.41 -25.51 -9.21
N THR A 77 2.93 -24.72 -10.15
CA THR A 77 4.32 -24.32 -10.20
C THR A 77 4.45 -22.95 -9.54
N LEU A 78 5.23 -22.87 -8.47
CA LEU A 78 5.51 -21.59 -7.84
C LEU A 78 6.74 -20.95 -8.50
N TYR A 79 6.51 -20.40 -9.70
CA TYR A 79 7.51 -19.54 -10.36
C TYR A 79 7.70 -18.26 -9.57
N ASN A 80 8.93 -18.00 -9.12
CA ASN A 80 9.30 -16.70 -8.54
C ASN A 80 8.36 -16.28 -7.39
N LEU A 81 7.94 -17.28 -6.59
CA LEU A 81 7.02 -17.26 -5.46
C LEU A 81 6.77 -15.86 -4.87
N PHE A 82 5.86 -15.11 -5.51
CA PHE A 82 5.20 -13.81 -5.18
C PHE A 82 6.00 -12.65 -4.52
N ILE A 83 7.24 -12.82 -4.07
CA ILE A 83 7.98 -11.84 -3.24
C ILE A 83 9.29 -11.39 -3.88
N LYS A 84 9.53 -11.65 -5.18
CA LYS A 84 10.61 -10.91 -5.85
C LYS A 84 10.25 -9.43 -6.07
N SER A 85 9.01 -9.02 -5.79
CA SER A 85 8.42 -7.80 -6.34
C SER A 85 7.88 -6.76 -5.35
N SER A 86 7.99 -6.93 -4.02
CA SER A 86 7.51 -5.89 -3.08
C SER A 86 8.60 -5.21 -2.24
N LEU A 87 9.84 -5.71 -2.27
CA LEU A 87 11.00 -5.13 -1.55
C LEU A 87 12.24 -4.96 -2.45
N GLY A 88 12.06 -5.10 -3.77
CA GLY A 88 13.06 -4.79 -4.79
C GLY A 88 14.35 -5.62 -4.81
N ALA A 89 14.71 -6.35 -3.74
CA ALA A 89 16.00 -7.03 -3.67
C ALA A 89 16.07 -8.28 -2.76
N ILE A 90 15.11 -8.50 -1.86
CA ILE A 90 15.22 -9.61 -0.89
C ILE A 90 14.29 -10.76 -1.27
N ASP A 91 14.88 -11.82 -1.81
CA ASP A 91 14.18 -13.07 -2.10
C ASP A 91 14.07 -13.92 -0.83
N PHE A 92 13.19 -13.49 0.09
CA PHE A 92 12.92 -14.24 1.32
C PHE A 92 12.43 -15.64 1.00
N THR A 93 11.58 -15.79 -0.02
CA THR A 93 11.07 -17.11 -0.38
C THR A 93 12.16 -18.03 -0.88
N GLY A 94 13.00 -17.56 -1.81
CA GLY A 94 14.12 -18.34 -2.34
C GLY A 94 15.06 -18.84 -1.24
N ALA A 95 15.30 -18.03 -0.21
CA ALA A 95 16.14 -18.43 0.93
C ALA A 95 15.55 -19.61 1.73
N PHE A 96 14.22 -19.70 1.87
CA PHE A 96 13.55 -20.82 2.54
C PHE A 96 13.37 -22.02 1.61
N VAL A 97 13.03 -21.78 0.35
CA VAL A 97 12.89 -22.84 -0.67
C VAL A 97 14.20 -23.59 -0.87
N ASN A 98 15.35 -22.90 -0.88
CA ASN A 98 16.67 -23.55 -0.98
C ASN A 98 16.98 -24.53 0.17
N LYS A 99 16.21 -24.47 1.26
CA LYS A 99 16.35 -25.36 2.43
C LYS A 99 15.26 -26.44 2.49
N GLY A 100 14.45 -26.60 1.45
CA GLY A 100 13.30 -27.52 1.47
C GLY A 100 12.10 -26.99 2.26
N MET A 101 12.10 -25.70 2.63
CA MET A 101 11.09 -25.07 3.48
C MET A 101 10.10 -24.24 2.65
N ALA A 102 9.45 -24.88 1.69
CA ALA A 102 8.56 -24.20 0.73
C ALA A 102 7.34 -23.55 1.42
N ALA A 103 6.75 -24.24 2.40
CA ALA A 103 5.61 -23.76 3.18
C ALA A 103 5.95 -22.51 3.99
N GLU A 104 7.12 -22.49 4.63
CA GLU A 104 7.61 -21.34 5.38
C GLU A 104 7.90 -20.15 4.47
N GLY A 105 8.50 -20.40 3.31
CA GLY A 105 8.72 -19.36 2.29
C GLY A 105 7.41 -18.72 1.82
N MET A 106 6.40 -19.54 1.51
CA MET A 106 5.04 -19.06 1.19
C MET A 106 4.42 -18.28 2.35
N GLY A 107 4.45 -18.84 3.57
CA GLY A 107 3.86 -18.22 4.75
C GLY A 107 4.44 -16.85 5.07
N VAL A 108 5.77 -16.71 5.00
CA VAL A 108 6.46 -15.42 5.15
C VAL A 108 6.01 -14.43 4.06
N GLY A 109 5.84 -14.89 2.82
CA GLY A 109 5.33 -14.04 1.75
C GLY A 109 3.93 -13.51 1.95
N PHE A 110 3.03 -14.36 2.42
CA PHE A 110 1.69 -13.95 2.80
C PHE A 110 1.73 -12.88 3.90
N PHE A 111 2.60 -13.01 4.91
CA PHE A 111 2.74 -11.99 5.96
C PHE A 111 3.34 -10.68 5.46
N ILE A 112 4.34 -10.73 4.56
CA ILE A 112 4.90 -9.53 3.93
C ILE A 112 3.81 -8.82 3.13
N LEU A 113 3.10 -9.53 2.25
CA LEU A 113 2.00 -8.96 1.46
C LEU A 113 0.89 -8.40 2.35
N ALA A 114 0.55 -9.07 3.46
CA ALA A 114 -0.41 -8.57 4.43
C ALA A 114 0.05 -7.24 5.06
N ALA A 115 1.33 -7.11 5.38
CA ALA A 115 1.90 -5.87 5.91
C ALA A 115 1.83 -4.73 4.87
N PHE A 116 2.23 -4.98 3.62
CA PHE A 116 2.16 -3.97 2.55
C PHE A 116 0.72 -3.51 2.26
N THR A 117 -0.21 -4.45 2.17
CA THR A 117 -1.64 -4.14 1.98
C THR A 117 -2.23 -3.44 3.21
N GLY A 118 -1.76 -3.76 4.42
CA GLY A 118 -2.08 -3.03 5.64
C GLY A 118 -1.58 -1.58 5.64
N ILE A 119 -0.39 -1.32 5.10
CA ILE A 119 0.12 0.05 4.92
C ILE A 119 -0.76 0.82 3.91
N LEU A 120 -1.16 0.21 2.80
CA LEU A 120 -2.10 0.81 1.84
C LEU A 120 -3.43 1.17 2.50
N PHE A 121 -3.99 0.27 3.31
CA PHE A 121 -5.16 0.57 4.13
C PHE A 121 -4.94 1.84 4.98
N GLY A 122 -3.81 1.92 5.70
CA GLY A 122 -3.44 3.08 6.50
C GLY A 122 -3.35 4.38 5.68
N ILE A 123 -2.74 4.34 4.50
CA ILE A 123 -2.66 5.48 3.58
C ILE A 123 -4.06 5.99 3.20
N PHE A 124 -4.97 5.09 2.80
CA PHE A 124 -6.33 5.51 2.45
C PHE A 124 -7.12 6.05 3.65
N VAL A 125 -6.87 5.55 4.86
CA VAL A 125 -7.45 6.11 6.10
C VAL A 125 -6.94 7.54 6.34
N ILE A 126 -5.65 7.80 6.15
CA ILE A 126 -5.08 9.15 6.28
C ILE A 126 -5.71 10.09 5.23
N ILE A 127 -5.77 9.68 3.95
CA ILE A 127 -6.38 10.46 2.87
C ILE A 127 -7.84 10.77 3.21
N MET A 128 -8.62 9.77 3.62
CA MET A 128 -10.01 9.94 4.04
C MET A 128 -10.12 10.98 5.17
N ASN A 129 -9.21 10.95 6.14
CA ASN A 129 -9.19 11.89 7.25
C ASN A 129 -8.82 13.31 6.81
N VAL A 130 -7.91 13.49 5.85
CA VAL A 130 -7.59 14.80 5.25
C VAL A 130 -8.84 15.39 4.58
N PHE A 131 -9.50 14.63 3.69
CA PHE A 131 -10.70 15.11 3.00
C PHE A 131 -11.90 15.31 3.93
N LYS A 132 -11.98 14.57 5.03
CA LYS A 132 -12.98 14.82 6.09
C LYS A 132 -12.75 16.17 6.76
N VAL A 133 -11.50 16.54 7.06
CA VAL A 133 -11.19 17.85 7.65
C VAL A 133 -11.51 18.95 6.64
N ILE A 134 -11.03 18.84 5.39
CA ILE A 134 -11.30 19.82 4.33
C ILE A 134 -12.81 20.03 4.12
N GLY A 135 -13.61 18.96 4.09
CA GLY A 135 -15.06 19.07 3.90
C GLY A 135 -15.80 19.73 5.06
N ASN A 136 -15.24 19.69 6.27
CA ASN A 136 -15.82 20.26 7.48
C ASN A 136 -15.26 21.64 7.83
N SER A 137 -14.15 22.04 7.21
CA SER A 137 -13.52 23.35 7.40
C SER A 137 -14.06 24.35 6.39
N ASP A 138 -14.07 25.63 6.77
CA ASP A 138 -14.44 26.73 5.86
C ASP A 138 -13.37 26.98 4.80
N SER A 139 -12.14 26.52 5.06
CA SER A 139 -11.03 26.53 4.11
C SER A 139 -10.24 25.21 4.06
N PRO A 140 -9.77 24.79 2.87
CA PRO A 140 -8.80 23.71 2.74
C PRO A 140 -7.41 24.08 3.28
N PHE A 141 -7.11 25.35 3.45
CA PHE A 141 -5.82 25.85 3.94
C PHE A 141 -5.88 26.11 5.44
N ASN A 142 -5.89 25.03 6.20
CA ASN A 142 -5.77 25.07 7.66
C ASN A 142 -4.51 24.30 8.07
N GLU A 143 -3.82 24.76 9.11
CA GLU A 143 -2.64 24.10 9.69
C GLU A 143 -2.86 22.59 9.93
N THR A 144 -4.06 22.22 10.39
CA THR A 144 -4.45 20.81 10.62
C THR A 144 -4.48 20.00 9.32
N VAL A 145 -4.97 20.59 8.22
CA VAL A 145 -4.98 19.94 6.90
C VAL A 145 -3.55 19.80 6.40
N MET A 146 -2.74 20.85 6.52
CA MET A 146 -1.35 20.85 6.05
C MET A 146 -0.49 19.81 6.76
N LYS A 147 -0.60 19.70 8.09
CA LYS A 147 0.11 18.67 8.87
C LYS A 147 -0.28 17.25 8.43
N LYS A 148 -1.58 16.97 8.29
CA LYS A 148 -2.07 15.65 7.87
C LYS A 148 -1.67 15.31 6.44
N LEU A 149 -1.67 16.29 5.54
CA LEU A 149 -1.26 16.10 4.15
C LEU A 149 0.24 15.80 4.06
N LYS A 150 1.08 16.53 4.81
CA LYS A 150 2.51 16.25 4.92
C LYS A 150 2.77 14.82 5.41
N THR A 151 2.06 14.38 6.45
CA THR A 151 2.15 13.00 6.93
C THR A 151 1.76 12.00 5.84
N ALA A 152 0.66 12.24 5.11
CA ALA A 152 0.23 11.38 4.02
C ALA A 152 1.31 11.25 2.93
N PHE A 153 1.89 12.37 2.50
CA PHE A 153 2.93 12.39 1.47
C PHE A 153 4.18 11.60 1.91
N ILE A 154 4.66 11.80 3.14
CA ILE A 154 5.82 11.07 3.66
C ILE A 154 5.54 9.55 3.66
N VAL A 155 4.37 9.12 4.14
CA VAL A 155 4.01 7.70 4.17
C VAL A 155 3.93 7.11 2.75
N ILE A 156 3.37 7.84 1.78
CA ILE A 156 3.30 7.39 0.39
C ILE A 156 4.70 7.28 -0.23
N ILE A 157 5.59 8.24 0.03
CA ILE A 157 6.98 8.21 -0.47
C ILE A 157 7.69 6.98 0.09
N VAL A 158 7.64 6.75 1.41
CA VAL A 158 8.25 5.59 2.05
C VAL A 158 7.67 4.28 1.51
N TYR A 159 6.35 4.20 1.33
CA TYR A 159 5.71 3.03 0.73
C TYR A 159 6.19 2.80 -0.71
N THR A 160 6.31 3.85 -1.51
CA THR A 160 6.78 3.78 -2.90
C THR A 160 8.23 3.32 -2.97
N PHE A 161 9.08 3.79 -2.05
CA PHE A 161 10.47 3.35 -1.91
C PHE A 161 10.57 1.83 -1.72
N PHE A 162 9.81 1.29 -0.77
CA PHE A 162 9.85 -0.15 -0.51
C PHE A 162 9.20 -0.95 -1.63
N SER A 163 8.06 -0.50 -2.16
CA SER A 163 7.24 -1.28 -3.10
C SER A 163 7.76 -1.27 -4.53
N VAL A 164 8.26 -0.12 -5.01
CA VAL A 164 8.65 0.09 -6.41
C VAL A 164 10.15 0.31 -6.54
N GLY A 165 10.77 0.96 -5.54
CA GLY A 165 12.20 1.22 -5.50
C GLY A 165 12.54 2.71 -5.42
N LEU A 166 13.85 2.98 -5.35
CA LEU A 166 14.40 4.33 -5.11
C LEU A 166 13.99 5.34 -6.19
N SER A 167 14.08 4.97 -7.47
CA SER A 167 13.79 5.89 -8.59
C SER A 167 12.35 6.41 -8.55
N ALA A 168 11.37 5.52 -8.41
CA ALA A 168 9.97 5.88 -8.29
C ALA A 168 9.69 6.72 -7.04
N SER A 169 10.34 6.39 -5.92
CA SER A 169 10.21 7.15 -4.68
C SER A 169 10.75 8.58 -4.79
N VAL A 170 11.87 8.78 -5.49
CA VAL A 170 12.44 10.12 -5.70
C VAL A 170 11.48 10.96 -6.55
N ILE A 171 10.94 10.40 -7.63
CA ILE A 171 9.97 11.10 -8.49
C ILE A 171 8.71 11.47 -7.69
N ALA A 172 8.14 10.51 -6.95
CA ALA A 172 6.99 10.77 -6.08
C ALA A 172 7.30 11.83 -5.01
N GLY A 173 8.50 11.79 -4.43
CA GLY A 173 8.97 12.76 -3.45
C GLY A 173 9.02 14.17 -4.00
N VAL A 174 9.60 14.36 -5.19
CA VAL A 174 9.65 15.67 -5.86
C VAL A 174 8.23 16.17 -6.17
N MET A 175 7.36 15.31 -6.72
CA MET A 175 5.98 15.71 -7.03
C MET A 175 5.20 16.15 -5.78
N PHE A 176 5.24 15.36 -4.71
CA PHE A 176 4.53 15.70 -3.47
C PHE A 176 5.14 16.91 -2.76
N TRP A 177 6.46 17.09 -2.85
CA TRP A 177 7.12 18.30 -2.35
C TRP A 177 6.62 19.55 -3.08
N SER A 178 6.56 19.51 -4.42
CA SER A 178 6.03 20.63 -5.22
C SER A 178 4.57 20.95 -4.86
N ILE A 179 3.72 19.93 -4.75
CA ILE A 179 2.32 20.11 -4.32
C ILE A 179 2.26 20.72 -2.91
N TYR A 180 3.08 20.24 -1.99
CA TYR A 180 3.13 20.75 -0.62
C TYR A 180 3.53 22.23 -0.60
N CYS A 181 4.55 22.65 -1.33
CA CYS A 181 4.97 24.06 -1.40
C CYS A 181 3.86 24.97 -1.94
N ILE A 182 3.12 24.55 -2.96
CA ILE A 182 1.99 25.32 -3.51
C ILE A 182 0.89 25.48 -2.46
N LEU A 183 0.57 24.41 -1.73
CA LEU A 183 -0.46 24.43 -0.71
C LEU A 183 -0.05 25.24 0.53
N ASP A 184 1.22 25.15 0.93
CA ASP A 184 1.78 25.91 2.04
C ASP A 184 1.80 27.41 1.72
N TYR A 185 2.17 27.78 0.48
CA TYR A 185 2.06 29.16 0.01
C TYR A 185 0.61 29.68 0.05
N GLY A 186 -0.36 28.88 -0.43
CA GLY A 186 -1.78 29.22 -0.34
C GLY A 186 -2.28 29.38 1.09
N TYR A 187 -1.76 28.57 2.02
CA TYR A 187 -2.03 28.69 3.45
C TYR A 187 -1.50 30.00 4.05
N VAL A 188 -0.28 30.40 3.72
CA VAL A 188 0.28 31.67 4.19
C VAL A 188 -0.54 32.86 3.67
N LEU A 189 -0.88 32.88 2.38
CA LEU A 189 -1.70 33.96 1.81
C LEU A 189 -3.07 34.08 2.49
N GLN A 190 -3.71 32.94 2.78
CA GLN A 190 -5.00 32.96 3.45
C GLN A 190 -4.87 33.46 4.89
N LYS A 191 -3.81 33.06 5.59
CA LYS A 191 -3.55 33.53 6.95
C LYS A 191 -3.32 35.04 6.99
N GLU A 192 -2.56 35.60 6.05
CA GLU A 192 -2.35 37.05 5.95
C GLU A 192 -3.66 37.80 5.63
N ALA A 193 -4.51 37.25 4.75
CA ALA A 193 -5.81 37.84 4.46
C ALA A 193 -6.74 37.84 5.69
N ASP A 194 -6.75 36.76 6.47
CA ASP A 194 -7.55 36.64 7.69
C ASP A 194 -7.03 37.55 8.83
N GLU A 195 -5.73 37.85 8.87
CA GLU A 195 -5.12 38.76 9.87
C GLU A 195 -5.26 40.26 9.51
N THR A 196 -5.61 40.60 8.26
CA THR A 196 -5.74 41.98 7.77
C THR A 196 -7.20 42.48 7.70
N LEU A 197 -8.17 41.61 7.96
CA LEU A 197 -9.61 41.90 8.07
C LEU A 197 -10.06 42.07 9.52
#